data_AF-A0A816SX88-F1
#
_entry.id   AF-A0A816SX88-F1
#
_cell.length_a   1.000
_cell.length_b   1.000
_cell.length_c   1.000
_cell.angle_alpha   90.00
_cell.angle_beta   90.00
_cell.angle_gamma   90.00
#
_symmetry.space_group_name_H-M   'P 1'
#
loop_
_entity.id
_entity.type
_entity.pdbx_description
1 polymer ?
#
loop_
_entity_poly.entity_id
_entity_poly.type
_entity_poly.pdbx_seq_one_letter_code
_entity_poly.pdbx_strand_id
1 'polypeptide(L)'
;IFLATNALRNVSKIIPACLPTPNPSSPNFASRFRADIVQLVETSNIHKHSDTCYKYWNANRGDKKTCRMRMPRKLVSNSTIDPATGNICMRRSDPWINNFNEYLITACRSNMDIKFIWSGSDAKALVYYITDYVTKTSLSFHDTFSLVQKSITSLQSLRNQTNNESAIEKSRKLVLRCYNMLASQQELSGVQVASYLMNWDDHYTTHRFQGLFLIQTERFLQTQLNETCAQQKLETAAQSE
;
A
#
# COMPACT_ATOMS: atom_id res chain seq x y z
N ILE A 1 -11.50 -14.49 2.82
CA ILE A 1 -12.79 -14.53 3.54
C ILE A 1 -13.08 -13.12 4.04
N PHE A 2 -13.93 -12.38 3.32
CA PHE A 2 -14.34 -11.03 3.68
C PHE A 2 -15.08 -11.08 5.02
N LEU A 3 -14.56 -10.43 6.05
CA LEU A 3 -15.27 -10.19 7.32
C LEU A 3 -16.38 -9.14 7.12
N ALA A 4 -17.29 -9.39 6.18
CA ALA A 4 -18.52 -8.64 5.96
C ALA A 4 -19.73 -9.29 6.66
N THR A 5 -19.52 -10.33 7.46
CA THR A 5 -20.60 -11.13 8.05
C THR A 5 -21.24 -10.52 9.31
N ASN A 6 -20.62 -9.51 9.94
CA ASN A 6 -21.19 -8.87 11.14
C ASN A 6 -21.83 -7.49 10.90
N ALA A 7 -21.70 -6.91 9.70
CA ALA A 7 -22.29 -5.59 9.40
C ALA A 7 -23.77 -5.65 8.98
N LEU A 8 -24.29 -6.83 8.65
CA LEU A 8 -25.66 -7.00 8.11
C LEU A 8 -26.73 -7.34 9.16
N ARG A 9 -26.41 -7.34 10.46
CA ARG A 9 -27.35 -7.73 11.53
C ARG A 9 -28.33 -6.63 12.01
N ASN A 10 -28.40 -5.47 11.35
CA ASN A 10 -29.40 -4.43 11.66
C ASN A 10 -29.98 -3.85 10.37
N VAL A 11 -31.08 -4.43 9.88
CA VAL A 11 -31.73 -4.12 8.59
C VAL A 11 -32.52 -2.79 8.62
N SER A 12 -32.38 -1.95 9.65
CA SER A 12 -33.15 -0.69 9.74
C SER A 12 -32.42 0.56 9.22
N LYS A 13 -31.10 0.54 8.99
CA LYS A 13 -30.36 1.64 8.35
C LYS A 13 -29.21 1.11 7.50
N ILE A 14 -29.31 1.26 6.18
CA ILE A 14 -28.20 1.00 5.25
C ILE A 14 -27.02 1.88 5.67
N ILE A 15 -25.83 1.29 5.75
CA ILE A 15 -24.60 2.01 6.10
C ILE A 15 -24.36 3.09 5.04
N PRO A 16 -24.07 4.35 5.41
CA PRO A 16 -23.85 5.42 4.44
C PRO A 16 -22.80 5.06 3.39
N ALA A 17 -21.75 4.33 3.79
CA ALA A 17 -20.71 3.85 2.88
C ALA A 17 -21.22 3.01 1.68
N CYS A 18 -22.38 2.36 1.81
CA CYS A 18 -22.97 1.50 0.78
C CYS A 18 -24.05 2.22 -0.06
N LEU A 19 -24.37 3.47 0.25
CA LEU A 19 -25.35 4.24 -0.53
C LEU A 19 -24.71 4.82 -1.80
N PRO A 20 -25.49 4.98 -2.88
CA PRO A 20 -25.00 5.67 -4.07
C PRO A 20 -24.76 7.15 -3.79
N THR A 21 -23.85 7.76 -4.55
CA THR A 21 -23.65 9.21 -4.52
C THR A 21 -24.93 9.94 -4.98
N PRO A 22 -25.26 11.10 -4.38
CA PRO A 22 -26.38 11.91 -4.85
C PRO A 22 -26.24 12.28 -6.33
N ASN A 23 -27.32 12.17 -7.10
CA ASN A 23 -27.33 12.49 -8.54
C ASN A 23 -27.10 14.01 -8.76
N PRO A 24 -26.02 14.42 -9.47
CA PRO A 24 -25.72 15.82 -9.76
C PRO A 24 -26.80 16.55 -10.55
N SER A 25 -27.58 15.84 -11.37
CA SER A 25 -28.66 16.42 -12.19
C SER A 25 -29.96 16.66 -11.40
N SER A 26 -30.02 16.26 -10.12
CA SER A 26 -31.22 16.46 -9.30
C SER A 26 -31.38 17.93 -8.90
N PRO A 27 -32.60 18.50 -8.93
CA PRO A 27 -32.83 19.89 -8.50
C PRO A 27 -32.45 20.13 -7.03
N ASN A 28 -32.46 19.08 -6.20
CA ASN A 28 -32.07 19.12 -4.79
C ASN A 28 -30.64 18.60 -4.54
N PHE A 29 -29.77 18.60 -5.55
CA PHE A 29 -28.42 18.02 -5.42
C PHE A 29 -27.61 18.68 -4.30
N ALA A 30 -27.54 20.01 -4.24
CA ALA A 30 -26.69 20.71 -3.27
C ALA A 30 -27.04 20.38 -1.81
N SER A 31 -28.33 20.32 -1.47
CA SER A 31 -28.79 19.98 -0.12
C SER A 31 -28.53 18.51 0.21
N ARG A 32 -28.81 17.60 -0.73
CA ARG A 32 -28.57 16.16 -0.56
C ARG A 32 -27.08 15.83 -0.48
N PHE A 33 -26.24 16.48 -1.27
CA PHE A 33 -24.80 16.33 -1.26
C PHE A 33 -24.21 16.75 0.09
N ARG A 34 -24.64 17.90 0.62
CA ARG A 34 -24.22 18.36 1.94
C ARG A 34 -24.66 17.40 3.05
N ALA A 35 -25.91 16.93 3.01
CA ALA A 35 -26.42 15.95 3.98
C ALA A 35 -25.64 14.62 3.93
N ASP A 36 -25.33 14.14 2.74
CA ASP A 36 -24.53 12.93 2.53
C ASP A 36 -23.11 13.07 3.08
N ILE A 37 -22.45 14.21 2.85
CA ILE A 37 -21.12 14.51 3.42
C ILE A 37 -21.17 14.47 4.94
N VAL A 38 -22.14 15.16 5.56
CA VAL A 38 -22.27 15.19 7.03
C VAL A 38 -22.41 13.77 7.55
N GLN A 39 -23.29 12.98 6.94
CA GLN A 39 -23.52 11.60 7.33
C GLN A 39 -22.23 10.75 7.22
N LEU A 40 -21.49 10.87 6.10
CA LEU A 40 -20.23 10.15 5.88
C LEU A 40 -19.14 10.55 6.87
N VAL A 41 -19.00 11.85 7.14
CA VAL A 41 -18.01 12.37 8.08
C VAL A 41 -18.29 11.84 9.49
N GLU A 42 -19.55 11.91 9.93
CA GLU A 42 -19.96 11.44 11.25
C GLU A 42 -19.77 9.93 11.43
N THR A 43 -20.08 9.14 10.40
CA THR A 43 -19.95 7.69 10.51
C THR A 43 -18.52 7.18 10.32
N SER A 44 -17.78 7.77 9.39
CA SER A 44 -16.54 7.16 8.86
C SER A 44 -15.29 7.99 9.16
N ASN A 45 -15.42 9.30 9.43
CA ASN A 45 -14.28 10.21 9.49
C ASN A 45 -14.02 10.86 10.86
N ILE A 46 -14.89 10.60 11.84
CA ILE A 46 -14.64 10.91 13.25
C ILE A 46 -13.81 9.79 13.87
N HIS A 47 -12.67 10.17 14.46
CA HIS A 47 -11.82 9.23 15.17
C HIS A 47 -12.50 8.71 16.44
N LYS A 48 -12.59 7.38 16.54
CA LYS A 48 -12.97 6.67 17.76
C LYS A 48 -11.80 5.83 18.21
N HIS A 49 -11.42 5.96 19.47
CA HIS A 49 -10.32 5.17 20.01
C HIS A 49 -10.64 3.68 19.94
N SER A 50 -9.64 2.91 19.57
CA SER A 50 -9.62 1.45 19.58
C SER A 50 -8.28 0.98 20.13
N ASP A 51 -8.13 -0.33 20.37
CA ASP A 51 -6.88 -0.90 20.88
C ASP A 51 -5.67 -0.56 20.01
N THR A 52 -5.88 -0.42 18.70
CA THR A 52 -4.84 -0.04 17.74
C THR A 52 -4.27 1.37 17.98
N CYS A 53 -5.02 2.25 18.65
CA CYS A 53 -4.58 3.61 18.97
C CYS A 53 -3.43 3.62 19.97
N TYR A 54 -3.34 2.58 20.80
CA TYR A 54 -2.33 2.48 21.85
C TYR A 54 -1.35 1.35 21.59
N LYS A 55 -1.27 0.84 20.34
CA LYS A 55 -0.36 -0.23 19.93
C LYS A 55 1.10 0.00 20.36
N TYR A 56 1.56 1.25 20.35
CA TYR A 56 2.94 1.61 20.70
C TYR A 56 3.09 2.13 22.12
N TRP A 57 1.98 2.27 22.87
CA TRP A 57 2.05 2.66 24.26
C TRP A 57 2.49 1.47 25.11
N ASN A 58 3.41 1.72 26.02
CA ASN A 58 3.92 0.72 26.95
C ASN A 58 3.93 1.33 28.35
N ALA A 59 3.11 0.77 29.25
CA ALA A 59 2.99 1.24 30.62
C ALA A 59 4.32 1.19 31.39
N ASN A 60 5.22 0.26 31.05
CA ASN A 60 6.49 0.05 31.73
C ASN A 60 7.56 1.08 31.35
N ARG A 61 7.34 1.87 30.30
CA ARG A 61 8.28 2.93 29.88
C ARG A 61 8.02 4.27 30.57
N GLY A 62 6.94 4.40 31.35
CA GLY A 62 6.51 5.67 31.93
C GLY A 62 6.00 6.68 30.91
N ASP A 63 5.85 6.29 29.64
CA ASP A 63 5.40 7.17 28.56
C ASP A 63 3.92 7.55 28.72
N LYS A 64 3.63 8.82 28.42
CA LYS A 64 2.24 9.30 28.36
C LYS A 64 1.47 8.47 27.33
N LYS A 65 0.29 8.00 27.72
CA LYS A 65 -0.65 7.29 26.83
C LYS A 65 -1.10 8.24 25.72
N THR A 66 -0.44 8.16 24.57
CA THR A 66 -0.69 9.00 23.40
C THR A 66 -1.34 8.18 22.30
N CYS A 67 -2.36 8.74 21.65
CA CYS A 67 -2.99 8.09 20.51
C CYS A 67 -2.01 8.08 19.34
N ARG A 68 -1.78 6.91 18.72
CA ARG A 68 -0.98 6.72 17.51
C ARG A 68 -1.40 7.66 16.38
N MET A 69 -2.69 7.95 16.27
CA MET A 69 -3.26 8.86 15.26
C MET A 69 -3.16 10.35 15.65
N ARG A 70 -2.53 10.65 16.79
CA ARG A 70 -2.30 11.99 17.34
C ARG A 70 -3.61 12.76 17.61
N MET A 71 -4.60 12.05 18.14
CA MET A 71 -5.87 12.62 18.58
C MET A 71 -5.86 12.90 20.09
N PRO A 72 -6.51 13.98 20.57
CA PRO A 72 -7.17 15.04 19.81
C PRO A 72 -6.16 15.96 19.09
N ARG A 73 -6.50 16.43 17.88
CA ARG A 73 -5.67 17.40 17.14
C ARG A 73 -5.92 18.83 17.62
N LYS A 74 -4.90 19.70 17.51
CA LYS A 74 -5.04 21.13 17.85
C LYS A 74 -6.08 21.80 16.96
N LEU A 75 -6.99 22.58 17.55
CA LEU A 75 -7.94 23.42 16.82
C LEU A 75 -7.21 24.59 16.16
N VAL A 76 -7.64 24.95 14.95
CA VAL A 76 -7.06 26.03 14.15
C VAL A 76 -8.20 26.84 13.57
N SER A 77 -8.27 28.13 13.91
CA SER A 77 -9.40 28.99 13.52
C SER A 77 -9.42 29.31 12.03
N ASN A 78 -8.25 29.49 11.41
CA ASN A 78 -8.10 29.86 10.00
C ASN A 78 -6.98 29.06 9.33
N SER A 79 -7.10 28.82 8.03
CA SER A 79 -6.01 28.19 7.29
C SER A 79 -4.86 29.18 7.09
N THR A 80 -3.64 28.80 7.44
CA THR A 80 -2.45 29.66 7.38
C THR A 80 -1.26 28.89 6.83
N ILE A 81 -0.30 29.61 6.26
CA ILE A 81 1.01 29.07 5.90
C ILE A 81 2.01 29.60 6.92
N ASP A 82 2.76 28.71 7.55
CA ASP A 82 3.85 29.10 8.44
C ASP A 82 4.99 29.70 7.58
N PRO A 83 5.33 30.99 7.75
CA PRO A 83 6.35 31.64 6.93
C PRO A 83 7.76 31.08 7.16
N ALA A 84 8.06 30.51 8.33
CA ALA A 84 9.38 29.97 8.63
C ALA A 84 9.59 28.57 8.06
N THR A 85 8.56 27.72 8.11
CA THR A 85 8.65 26.31 7.70
C THR A 85 8.00 26.01 6.36
N GLY A 86 7.18 26.93 5.83
CA GLY A 86 6.32 26.72 4.66
C GLY A 86 5.15 25.78 4.92
N ASN A 87 4.91 25.33 6.16
CA ASN A 87 3.89 24.34 6.44
C ASN A 87 2.48 24.93 6.33
N ILE A 88 1.61 24.24 5.59
CA ILE A 88 0.20 24.60 5.44
C ILE A 88 -0.59 24.02 6.62
N CYS A 89 -1.10 24.91 7.47
CA CYS A 89 -2.01 24.58 8.56
C CYS A 89 -3.46 24.84 8.10
N MET A 90 -4.26 23.79 7.97
CA MET A 90 -5.67 23.95 7.61
C MET A 90 -6.52 24.30 8.83
N ARG A 91 -7.55 25.13 8.62
CA ARG A 91 -8.60 25.37 9.60
C ARG A 91 -9.18 24.04 10.09
N ARG A 92 -9.30 23.90 11.40
CA ARG A 92 -9.87 22.74 12.09
C ARG A 92 -10.84 23.21 13.16
N SER A 93 -12.12 22.91 12.96
CA SER A 93 -13.20 23.22 13.91
C SER A 93 -13.49 22.10 14.90
N ASP A 94 -13.12 20.86 14.58
CA ASP A 94 -13.30 19.69 15.45
C ASP A 94 -11.97 18.94 15.60
N PRO A 95 -11.55 18.58 16.82
CA PRO A 95 -10.24 17.97 17.05
C PRO A 95 -10.20 16.46 16.75
N TRP A 96 -11.34 15.81 16.51
CA TRP A 96 -11.49 14.38 16.27
C TRP A 96 -11.77 14.04 14.80
N ILE A 97 -12.12 15.03 13.98
CA ILE A 97 -12.35 14.86 12.55
C ILE A 97 -11.01 14.86 11.81
N ASN A 98 -10.78 13.84 10.99
CA ASN A 98 -9.66 13.83 10.05
C ASN A 98 -9.87 14.87 8.94
N ASN A 99 -8.78 15.36 8.35
CA ASN A 99 -8.89 16.25 7.20
C ASN A 99 -9.48 15.46 6.01
N PHE A 100 -10.50 16.02 5.35
CA PHE A 100 -11.15 15.38 4.21
C PHE A 100 -11.43 16.39 3.09
N ASN A 101 -11.68 15.85 1.91
CA ASN A 101 -12.19 16.60 0.76
C ASN A 101 -13.61 16.12 0.47
N GLU A 102 -14.53 17.05 0.25
CA GLU A 102 -15.96 16.76 0.09
C GLU A 102 -16.29 15.87 -1.12
N TYR A 103 -15.53 15.99 -2.21
CA TYR A 103 -15.71 15.18 -3.42
C TYR A 103 -15.09 13.79 -3.25
N LEU A 104 -13.91 13.73 -2.66
CA LEU A 104 -13.24 12.45 -2.44
C LEU A 104 -13.95 11.59 -1.39
N ILE A 105 -14.45 12.18 -0.30
CA ILE A 105 -15.19 11.40 0.70
C ILE A 105 -16.51 10.88 0.14
N THR A 106 -17.17 11.62 -0.75
CA THR A 106 -18.42 11.17 -1.38
C THR A 106 -18.17 10.12 -2.46
N ALA A 107 -17.07 10.22 -3.21
CA ALA A 107 -16.66 9.21 -4.18
C ALA A 107 -16.18 7.91 -3.52
N CYS A 108 -15.29 8.01 -2.53
CA CYS A 108 -14.67 6.85 -1.88
C CYS A 108 -15.51 6.27 -0.74
N ARG A 109 -16.44 7.06 -0.18
CA ARG A 109 -17.37 6.73 0.92
C ARG A 109 -16.71 6.05 2.14
N SER A 110 -15.44 6.35 2.38
CA SER A 110 -14.59 5.73 3.39
C SER A 110 -13.80 6.78 4.17
N ASN A 111 -13.16 6.36 5.27
CA ASN A 111 -12.30 7.24 6.06
C ASN A 111 -11.18 7.82 5.20
N MET A 112 -10.88 9.10 5.39
CA MET A 112 -9.73 9.73 4.76
C MET A 112 -9.00 10.67 5.70
N ASP A 113 -7.68 10.79 5.52
CA ASP A 113 -6.83 11.78 6.21
C ASP A 113 -5.93 12.46 5.18
N ILE A 114 -6.37 13.63 4.70
CA ILE A 114 -5.64 14.41 3.70
C ILE A 114 -4.62 15.32 4.38
N LYS A 115 -3.35 15.22 3.95
CA LYS A 115 -2.26 16.07 4.41
C LYS A 115 -1.57 16.73 3.22
N PHE A 116 -1.33 18.04 3.31
CA PHE A 116 -0.46 18.76 2.38
C PHE A 116 1.00 18.44 2.66
N ILE A 117 1.76 18.20 1.58
CA ILE A 117 3.19 17.88 1.64
C ILE A 117 3.90 19.02 0.92
N TRP A 118 4.47 19.94 1.71
CA TRP A 118 5.09 21.16 1.18
C TRP A 118 6.56 21.30 1.57
N SER A 119 6.96 20.71 2.71
CA SER A 119 8.33 20.75 3.20
C SER A 119 9.14 19.53 2.71
N GLY A 120 10.45 19.70 2.56
CA GLY A 120 11.35 18.59 2.21
C GLY A 120 11.38 17.47 3.26
N SER A 121 11.16 17.80 4.53
CA SER A 121 11.04 16.82 5.62
C SER A 121 9.75 16.00 5.52
N ASP A 122 8.61 16.64 5.20
CA ASP A 122 7.35 15.93 4.94
C ASP A 122 7.44 15.05 3.70
N ALA A 123 8.08 15.54 2.63
CA ALA A 123 8.29 14.78 1.40
C ALA A 123 9.16 13.53 1.67
N LYS A 124 10.26 13.69 2.42
CA LYS A 124 11.09 12.56 2.84
C LYS A 124 10.29 11.55 3.67
N ALA A 125 9.51 12.02 4.64
CA ALA A 125 8.65 11.14 5.45
C ALA A 125 7.60 10.41 4.61
N LEU A 126 7.02 11.07 3.61
CA LEU A 126 6.09 10.46 2.66
C LEU A 126 6.77 9.36 1.84
N VAL A 127 7.98 9.58 1.34
CA VAL A 127 8.72 8.56 0.58
C VAL A 127 8.98 7.32 1.42
N TYR A 128 9.38 7.48 2.69
CA TYR A 128 9.52 6.33 3.59
C TYR A 128 8.20 5.61 3.82
N TYR A 129 7.11 6.38 4.00
CA TYR A 129 5.78 5.80 4.17
C TYR A 129 5.36 5.01 2.93
N ILE A 130 5.41 5.61 1.74
CA ILE A 130 5.04 4.92 0.49
C ILE A 130 5.91 3.68 0.30
N THR A 131 7.23 3.81 0.49
CA THR A 131 8.15 2.67 0.37
C THR A 131 7.76 1.54 1.32
N ASP A 132 7.48 1.82 2.60
CA ASP A 132 7.07 0.81 3.59
C ASP A 132 5.79 0.08 3.18
N TYR A 133 4.84 0.77 2.54
CA TYR A 133 3.61 0.12 2.04
C TYR A 133 3.83 -0.66 0.74
N VAL A 134 4.66 -0.16 -0.17
CA VAL A 134 4.99 -0.83 -1.44
C VAL A 134 5.83 -2.08 -1.19
N THR A 135 6.77 -2.02 -0.24
CA THR A 135 7.64 -3.15 0.13
C THR A 135 7.01 -4.07 1.17
N LYS A 136 5.81 -3.73 1.67
CA LYS A 136 5.09 -4.57 2.63
C LYS A 136 4.78 -5.91 1.99
N THR A 137 5.44 -6.96 2.46
CA THR A 137 5.22 -8.32 1.97
C THR A 137 3.73 -8.66 2.11
N SER A 138 3.13 -9.14 1.01
CA SER A 138 1.73 -9.55 0.96
C SER A 138 1.43 -10.73 1.89
N LEU A 139 2.46 -11.51 2.22
CA LEU A 139 2.36 -12.68 3.08
C LEU A 139 3.24 -12.51 4.32
N SER A 140 2.69 -12.74 5.52
CA SER A 140 3.50 -12.71 6.73
C SER A 140 4.49 -13.87 6.73
N PHE A 141 5.61 -13.73 7.45
CA PHE A 141 6.59 -14.81 7.57
C PHE A 141 5.97 -16.08 8.17
N HIS A 142 5.07 -15.94 9.16
CA HIS A 142 4.40 -17.08 9.79
C HIS A 142 3.46 -17.82 8.82
N ASP A 143 2.77 -17.09 7.95
CA ASP A 143 1.92 -17.69 6.91
C ASP A 143 2.77 -18.40 5.86
N THR A 144 3.85 -17.75 5.41
CA THR A 144 4.83 -18.33 4.48
C THR A 144 5.38 -19.64 5.02
N PHE A 145 5.82 -19.66 6.28
CA PHE A 145 6.34 -20.85 6.94
C PHE A 145 5.28 -21.96 7.02
N SER A 146 4.05 -21.62 7.41
CA SER A 146 2.95 -22.58 7.51
C SER A 146 2.60 -23.20 6.15
N LEU A 147 2.67 -22.42 5.07
CA LEU A 147 2.43 -22.90 3.70
C LEU A 147 3.56 -23.81 3.20
N VAL A 148 4.82 -23.49 3.52
CA VAL A 148 5.97 -24.36 3.23
C VAL A 148 5.91 -25.65 4.04
N GLN A 149 5.49 -25.60 5.30
CA GLN A 149 5.29 -26.82 6.09
C GLN A 149 4.20 -27.71 5.46
N LYS A 150 3.07 -27.12 5.04
CA LYS A 150 2.01 -27.84 4.33
C LYS A 150 2.49 -28.48 3.02
N SER A 151 3.31 -27.78 2.22
CA SER A 151 3.85 -28.34 0.98
C SER A 151 4.80 -29.51 1.22
N ILE A 152 5.63 -29.43 2.28
CA ILE A 152 6.52 -30.52 2.70
C ILE A 152 5.71 -31.75 3.14
N THR A 153 4.72 -31.59 4.01
CA THR A 153 3.86 -32.70 4.46
C THR A 153 3.13 -33.35 3.29
N SER A 154 2.63 -32.55 2.35
CA SER A 154 1.96 -33.04 1.14
C SER A 154 2.89 -33.81 0.18
N LEU A 155 4.18 -33.50 0.16
CA LEU A 155 5.18 -34.29 -0.58
C LEU A 155 5.57 -35.57 0.14
N GLN A 156 5.69 -35.53 1.46
CA GLN A 156 5.99 -36.71 2.27
C GLN A 156 4.89 -37.78 2.13
N SER A 157 3.62 -37.39 2.06
CA SER A 157 2.51 -38.34 1.84
C SER A 157 2.57 -39.03 0.46
N LEU A 158 3.06 -38.33 -0.57
CA LEU A 158 3.21 -38.87 -1.94
C LEU A 158 4.48 -39.69 -2.11
N ARG A 159 5.50 -39.47 -1.27
CA ARG A 159 6.76 -40.21 -1.29
C ARG A 159 6.58 -41.72 -1.08
N ASN A 160 5.45 -42.13 -0.49
CA ASN A 160 5.10 -43.54 -0.31
C ASN A 160 4.70 -44.25 -1.62
N GLN A 161 4.62 -43.55 -2.77
CA GLN A 161 4.12 -44.11 -4.04
C GLN A 161 5.17 -44.22 -5.17
N THR A 162 6.33 -43.55 -5.11
CA THR A 162 7.32 -43.55 -6.21
C THR A 162 8.77 -43.50 -5.73
N ASN A 163 9.50 -44.61 -5.91
CA ASN A 163 10.87 -44.79 -5.40
C ASN A 163 12.02 -44.51 -6.40
N ASN A 164 11.75 -44.14 -7.65
CA ASN A 164 12.77 -44.05 -8.72
C ASN A 164 13.22 -42.62 -9.11
N GLU A 165 13.08 -41.61 -8.23
CA GLU A 165 13.50 -40.24 -8.55
C GLU A 165 14.85 -39.85 -7.91
N SER A 166 15.70 -39.19 -8.70
CA SER A 166 16.97 -38.59 -8.27
C SER A 166 16.74 -37.51 -7.20
N ALA A 167 17.73 -37.31 -6.32
CA ALA A 167 17.70 -36.29 -5.29
C ALA A 167 17.53 -34.87 -5.85
N ILE A 168 18.05 -34.61 -7.05
CA ILE A 168 17.90 -33.32 -7.75
C ILE A 168 16.44 -33.10 -8.15
N GLU A 169 15.80 -34.10 -8.74
CA GLU A 169 14.41 -34.02 -9.20
C GLU A 169 13.44 -33.83 -8.02
N LYS A 170 13.70 -34.54 -6.92
CA LYS A 170 13.00 -34.37 -5.64
C LYS A 170 13.10 -32.94 -5.11
N SER A 171 14.30 -32.36 -5.17
CA SER A 171 14.54 -30.98 -4.74
C SER A 171 13.81 -29.98 -5.63
N ARG A 172 13.82 -30.16 -6.97
CA ARG A 172 13.08 -29.31 -7.91
C ARG A 172 11.58 -29.37 -7.65
N LYS A 173 11.01 -30.57 -7.45
CA LYS A 173 9.57 -30.74 -7.13
C LYS A 173 9.20 -30.09 -5.81
N LEU A 174 10.06 -30.17 -4.80
CA LEU A 174 9.84 -29.50 -3.52
C LEU A 174 9.76 -27.98 -3.69
N VAL A 175 10.76 -27.38 -4.35
CA VAL A 175 10.79 -25.93 -4.59
C VAL A 175 9.58 -25.50 -5.41
N LEU A 176 9.26 -26.21 -6.49
CA LEU A 176 8.12 -25.89 -7.34
C LEU A 176 6.78 -25.97 -6.60
N ARG A 177 6.61 -26.98 -5.72
CA ARG A 177 5.38 -27.12 -4.93
C ARG A 177 5.26 -26.06 -3.84
N CYS A 178 6.37 -25.71 -3.18
CA CYS A 178 6.40 -24.57 -2.26
C CYS A 178 6.00 -23.29 -3.00
N TYR A 179 6.58 -23.04 -4.16
CA TYR A 179 6.26 -21.88 -5.00
C TYR A 179 4.79 -21.86 -5.41
N ASN A 180 4.26 -22.95 -5.96
CA ASN A 180 2.85 -23.04 -6.37
C ASN A 180 1.88 -22.86 -5.20
N MET A 181 2.22 -23.39 -4.02
CA MET A 181 1.43 -23.19 -2.81
C MET A 181 1.41 -21.72 -2.40
N LEU A 182 2.58 -21.07 -2.36
CA LEU A 182 2.70 -19.65 -2.05
C LEU A 182 1.94 -18.78 -3.07
N ALA A 183 2.10 -19.05 -4.36
CA ALA A 183 1.39 -18.34 -5.42
C ALA A 183 -0.13 -18.52 -5.34
N SER A 184 -0.60 -19.74 -5.06
CA SER A 184 -2.05 -20.03 -4.96
C SER A 184 -2.73 -19.40 -3.74
N GLN A 185 -1.97 -19.15 -2.67
CA GLN A 185 -2.46 -18.57 -1.42
C GLN A 185 -2.13 -17.09 -1.30
N GLN A 186 -1.64 -16.48 -2.38
CA GLN A 186 -1.36 -15.05 -2.41
C GLN A 186 -2.69 -14.29 -2.36
N GLU A 187 -2.86 -13.47 -1.32
CA GLU A 187 -3.99 -12.56 -1.23
C GLU A 187 -3.84 -11.43 -2.26
N LEU A 188 -4.88 -11.22 -3.07
CA LEU A 188 -4.98 -10.08 -3.99
C LEU A 188 -5.86 -9.00 -3.37
N SER A 189 -5.51 -7.73 -3.62
CA SER A 189 -6.35 -6.61 -3.20
C SER A 189 -7.69 -6.67 -3.93
N GLY A 190 -8.79 -6.40 -3.21
CA GLY A 190 -10.12 -6.32 -3.84
C GLY A 190 -10.19 -5.32 -4.99
N VAL A 191 -9.38 -4.25 -4.94
CA VAL A 191 -9.28 -3.26 -6.02
C VAL A 191 -8.59 -3.86 -7.26
N GLN A 192 -7.54 -4.68 -7.07
CA GLN A 192 -6.87 -5.37 -8.18
C GLN A 192 -7.82 -6.38 -8.83
N VAL A 193 -8.55 -7.15 -8.02
CA VAL A 193 -9.55 -8.10 -8.53
C VAL A 193 -10.65 -7.38 -9.30
N ALA A 194 -11.17 -6.27 -8.76
CA ALA A 194 -12.18 -5.46 -9.44
C ALA A 194 -11.65 -4.90 -10.77
N SER A 195 -10.43 -4.33 -10.80
CA SER A 195 -9.81 -3.82 -12.02
C SER A 195 -9.68 -4.91 -13.09
N TYR A 196 -9.24 -6.10 -12.69
CA TYR A 196 -9.10 -7.24 -13.59
C TYR A 196 -10.47 -7.71 -14.13
N LEU A 197 -11.49 -7.83 -13.27
CA LEU A 197 -12.85 -8.22 -13.68
C LEU A 197 -13.51 -7.18 -14.60
N MET A 198 -13.21 -5.89 -14.39
CA MET A 198 -13.69 -4.80 -15.23
C MET A 198 -12.89 -4.62 -16.52
N ASN A 199 -11.86 -5.44 -16.74
CA ASN A 199 -10.92 -5.33 -17.85
C ASN A 199 -10.35 -3.91 -17.98
N TRP A 200 -10.01 -3.30 -16.84
CA TRP A 200 -9.31 -2.03 -16.79
C TRP A 200 -7.80 -2.26 -16.87
N ASP A 201 -7.13 -1.41 -17.64
CA ASP A 201 -5.66 -1.42 -17.71
C ASP A 201 -5.05 -1.16 -16.33
N ASP A 202 -3.92 -1.82 -16.09
CA ASP A 202 -3.14 -1.73 -14.85
C ASP A 202 -2.15 -0.56 -14.85
N HIS A 203 -2.12 0.23 -15.94
CA HIS A 203 -1.25 1.39 -16.08
C HIS A 203 -1.95 2.53 -16.82
N TYR A 204 -1.65 3.76 -16.41
CA TYR A 204 -2.02 4.97 -17.14
C TYR A 204 -0.73 5.64 -17.61
N THR A 205 -0.48 5.63 -18.92
CA THR A 205 0.70 6.29 -19.49
C THR A 205 0.29 7.28 -20.55
N THR A 206 0.68 8.53 -20.39
CA THR A 206 0.54 9.56 -21.43
C THR A 206 1.53 9.36 -22.58
N HIS A 207 2.59 8.56 -22.36
CA HIS A 207 3.69 8.35 -23.29
C HIS A 207 3.84 6.87 -23.61
N ARG A 208 4.32 6.58 -24.83
CA ARG A 208 4.68 5.22 -25.24
C ARG A 208 6.13 4.95 -24.86
N PHE A 209 6.34 4.05 -23.91
CA PHE A 209 7.67 3.62 -23.52
C PHE A 209 8.12 2.45 -24.41
N GLN A 210 9.42 2.39 -24.71
CA GLN A 210 10.03 1.25 -25.40
C GLN A 210 10.77 0.39 -24.38
N GLY A 211 10.62 -0.92 -24.47
CA GLY A 211 11.35 -1.85 -23.61
C GLY A 211 12.86 -1.67 -23.78
N LEU A 212 13.55 -1.32 -22.70
CA LEU A 212 15.00 -1.28 -22.65
C LEU A 212 15.51 -2.57 -22.00
N PHE A 213 16.30 -3.35 -22.74
CA PHE A 213 16.87 -4.60 -22.23
C PHE A 213 18.07 -4.32 -21.33
N LEU A 214 17.79 -3.79 -20.13
CA LEU A 214 18.76 -3.21 -19.21
C LEU A 214 19.98 -4.11 -18.96
N ILE A 215 19.76 -5.41 -18.71
CA ILE A 215 20.84 -6.39 -18.48
C ILE A 215 21.76 -6.55 -19.70
N GLN A 216 21.19 -6.57 -20.90
CA GLN A 216 21.97 -6.71 -22.13
C GLN A 216 22.74 -5.42 -22.42
N THR A 217 22.10 -4.27 -22.22
CA THR A 217 22.73 -2.96 -22.36
C THR A 217 23.87 -2.78 -21.36
N GLU A 218 23.67 -3.13 -20.09
CA GLU A 218 24.68 -3.09 -19.04
C GLU A 218 25.88 -3.97 -19.40
N ARG A 219 25.64 -5.22 -19.81
CA ARG A 219 26.72 -6.13 -20.26
C ARG A 219 27.51 -5.55 -21.43
N PHE A 220 26.82 -5.00 -22.43
CA PHE A 220 27.47 -4.36 -23.57
C PHE A 220 28.35 -3.18 -23.14
N LEU A 221 27.83 -2.29 -22.29
CA LEU A 221 28.57 -1.14 -21.77
C LEU A 221 29.78 -1.58 -20.93
N GLN A 222 29.62 -2.63 -20.12
CA GLN A 222 30.70 -3.20 -19.32
C GLN A 222 31.82 -3.75 -20.22
N THR A 223 31.46 -4.45 -21.30
CA THR A 223 32.44 -4.95 -22.29
C THR A 223 33.18 -3.79 -22.97
N GLN A 224 32.46 -2.79 -23.47
CA GLN A 224 33.06 -1.60 -24.10
C GLN A 224 34.00 -0.83 -23.16
N LEU A 225 33.61 -0.68 -21.89
CA LEU A 225 34.45 -0.05 -20.88
C LEU A 225 35.76 -0.83 -20.66
N ASN A 226 35.67 -2.15 -20.56
CA ASN A 226 36.84 -3.01 -20.36
C ASN A 226 37.80 -2.95 -21.57
N GLU A 227 37.26 -2.96 -22.80
CA GLU A 227 38.04 -2.81 -24.03
C GLU A 227 38.77 -1.46 -24.08
N THR A 228 38.07 -0.37 -23.76
CA THR A 228 38.63 0.99 -23.75
C THR A 228 39.75 1.11 -22.70
N CYS A 229 39.54 0.58 -21.49
CA CYS A 229 40.56 0.57 -20.45
C CYS A 229 41.79 -0.28 -20.84
N ALA A 230 41.61 -1.37 -21.58
CA ALA A 230 42.72 -2.19 -22.06
C ALA A 230 43.55 -1.45 -23.13
N GLN A 231 42.89 -0.74 -24.06
CA GLN A 231 43.56 0.08 -25.07
C GLN A 231 44.35 1.23 -24.45
N GLN A 232 43.77 1.96 -23.49
CA GLN A 232 44.48 3.03 -22.79
C GLN A 232 45.73 2.53 -22.04
N LYS A 233 45.66 1.35 -21.42
CA LYS A 233 46.84 0.75 -20.76
C LYS A 233 47.95 0.41 -21.76
N LEU A 234 47.61 -0.08 -22.94
CA LEU A 234 48.57 -0.37 -24.01
C LEU A 234 49.20 0.90 -24.58
N GLU A 235 48.42 1.97 -24.78
CA GLU A 235 48.92 3.27 -25.22
C GLU A 235 49.83 3.94 -24.18
N THR A 236 49.48 3.83 -22.90
CA THR A 236 50.30 4.38 -21.80
C THR A 236 51.64 3.63 -21.68
N ALA A 237 51.65 2.31 -21.92
CA ALA A 237 52.87 1.51 -21.93
C ALA A 237 53.77 1.84 -23.13
N ALA A 238 53.18 2.10 -24.31
CA ALA A 238 53.92 2.45 -25.53
C ALA A 238 54.51 3.88 -25.52
N GLN A 239 54.03 4.77 -24.64
CA GLN A 239 54.58 6.13 -24.46
C GLN A 239 55.66 6.21 -23.36
N SER A 240 55.86 5.12 -22.61
CA SER A 240 56.86 5.02 -21.54
C SER A 240 58.16 4.29 -21.95
N GLU A 241 58.28 3.88 -23.21
CA GLU A 241 59.51 3.44 -23.88
C GLU A 241 60.09 4.57 -24.76
#